data_AF-A0A835P8Q8-F1
#
_entry.id   AF-A0A835P8Q8-F1
#
_cell.length_a   1.000
_cell.length_b   1.000
_cell.length_c   1.000
_cell.angle_alpha   90.00
_cell.angle_beta   90.00
_cell.angle_gamma   90.00
#
_symmetry.space_group_name_H-M   'P 1'
#
loop_
_entity.id
_entity.type
_entity.pdbx_description
1 polymer ?
#
loop_
_entity_poly.entity_id
_entity_poly.type
_entity_poly.pdbx_seq_one_letter_code
_entity_poly.pdbx_strand_id
1 'polypeptide(L)'
;MLRMHMPARFAKSFSLSSLPSSATVVSTLQELAAKHKGLAKVILKQGKAQLFKDGSPMVYSGAIDRIIGRPPPKTGDVVLVADGSEKPIGWGLYNSVSMFCVRLMQLEEELI
;
A
#
# COMPACT_ATOMS: atom_id res chain seq x y z
N MET A 1 -34.35 -11.04 -32.74
CA MET A 1 -33.51 -11.04 -31.53
C MET A 1 -32.35 -11.99 -31.77
N LEU A 2 -31.15 -11.46 -32.07
CA LEU A 2 -29.97 -12.27 -32.35
C LEU A 2 -29.29 -12.68 -31.01
N ARG A 3 -29.33 -13.98 -30.74
CA ARG A 3 -28.68 -14.65 -29.62
C ARG A 3 -27.23 -14.93 -30.02
N MET A 4 -26.28 -14.25 -29.39
CA MET A 4 -24.85 -14.54 -29.53
C MET A 4 -24.41 -15.49 -28.41
N HIS A 5 -23.76 -16.59 -28.79
CA HIS A 5 -23.22 -17.61 -27.89
C HIS A 5 -21.76 -17.92 -28.26
N MET A 6 -21.00 -18.30 -27.23
CA MET A 6 -19.68 -18.98 -27.19
C MET A 6 -18.40 -18.14 -27.33
N PRO A 7 -17.23 -18.61 -26.78
CA PRO A 7 -16.97 -19.81 -25.96
C PRO A 7 -16.13 -19.56 -24.67
N ALA A 8 -16.15 -20.56 -23.78
CA ALA A 8 -15.15 -20.75 -22.72
C ALA A 8 -13.82 -21.27 -23.29
N ARG A 9 -12.68 -20.82 -22.74
CA ARG A 9 -11.39 -21.54 -22.85
C ARG A 9 -10.64 -21.51 -21.51
N PHE A 10 -10.32 -22.72 -21.05
CA PHE A 10 -9.44 -23.08 -19.95
C PHE A 10 -7.97 -23.09 -20.41
N ALA A 11 -7.03 -22.63 -19.57
CA ALA A 11 -5.62 -23.11 -19.47
C ALA A 11 -4.96 -22.46 -18.23
N LYS A 12 -4.83 -23.15 -17.09
CA LYS A 12 -3.67 -23.94 -16.62
C LYS A 12 -2.40 -23.14 -16.29
N SER A 13 -2.28 -22.78 -15.01
CA SER A 13 -1.14 -23.03 -14.09
C SER A 13 0.30 -22.99 -14.62
N PHE A 14 1.10 -22.06 -14.07
CA PHE A 14 2.50 -22.30 -13.73
C PHE A 14 2.68 -22.13 -12.23
N SER A 15 2.88 -23.25 -11.56
CA SER A 15 3.40 -23.30 -10.19
C SER A 15 4.90 -23.07 -10.24
N LEU A 16 5.40 -22.09 -9.48
CA LEU A 16 6.77 -22.10 -9.00
C LEU A 16 6.72 -21.87 -7.48
N SER A 17 6.87 -23.00 -6.80
CA SER A 17 7.09 -23.13 -5.38
C SER A 17 8.35 -22.36 -4.96
N SER A 18 8.22 -21.47 -3.98
CA SER A 18 9.28 -21.31 -2.98
C SER A 18 8.69 -20.90 -1.62
N LEU A 19 8.84 -21.80 -0.67
CA LEU A 19 8.77 -21.57 0.78
C LEU A 19 9.96 -22.35 1.36
N PRO A 20 10.45 -22.04 2.57
CA PRO A 20 10.23 -20.87 3.41
C PRO A 20 11.56 -20.23 3.86
N SER A 21 11.53 -19.00 4.37
CA SER A 21 12.47 -18.62 5.44
C SER A 21 11.78 -17.68 6.41
N SER A 22 11.19 -18.32 7.41
CA SER A 22 10.81 -17.72 8.67
C SER A 22 12.09 -17.31 9.41
N ALA A 23 12.49 -16.04 9.30
CA ALA A 23 13.41 -15.37 10.22
C ALA A 23 13.37 -13.86 9.95
N THR A 24 12.56 -13.14 10.72
CA THR A 24 12.70 -11.72 11.08
C THR A 24 13.47 -10.82 10.10
N VAL A 25 12.97 -10.67 8.88
CA VAL A 25 13.34 -9.49 8.07
C VAL A 25 12.47 -8.37 8.63
N VAL A 26 13.01 -7.59 9.57
CA VAL A 26 12.42 -6.28 9.88
C VAL A 26 12.39 -5.57 8.55
N SER A 27 11.18 -5.33 8.08
CA SER A 27 10.98 -4.77 6.76
C SER A 27 11.60 -3.37 6.76
N THR A 28 12.35 -3.00 5.72
CA THR A 28 13.20 -1.79 5.74
C THR A 28 12.39 -0.52 6.03
N LEU A 29 11.12 -0.48 5.59
CA LEU A 29 10.22 0.63 5.92
C LEU A 29 9.78 0.61 7.39
N GLN A 30 9.62 -0.58 7.99
CA GLN A 30 9.35 -0.69 9.41
C GLN A 30 10.55 -0.23 10.25
N GLU A 31 11.77 -0.51 9.82
CA GLU A 31 12.98 0.01 10.46
C GLU A 31 13.12 1.53 10.30
N LEU A 32 12.85 2.06 9.10
CA LEU A 32 12.81 3.51 8.86
C LEU A 32 11.73 4.19 9.70
N ALA A 33 10.54 3.59 9.83
CA ALA A 33 9.47 4.08 10.69
C ALA A 33 9.91 4.15 12.16
N ALA A 34 10.69 3.16 12.62
CA ALA A 34 11.22 3.13 13.98
C ALA A 34 12.34 4.17 14.20
N LYS A 35 13.20 4.38 13.20
CA LYS A 35 14.32 5.34 13.26
C LYS A 35 13.85 6.80 13.16
N HIS A 36 12.84 7.08 12.34
CA HIS A 36 12.35 8.44 12.07
C HIS A 36 11.09 8.77 12.87
N LYS A 37 11.26 9.16 14.14
CA LYS A 37 10.16 9.52 15.07
C LYS A 37 9.26 10.70 14.62
N GLY A 38 9.60 11.38 13.52
CA GLY A 38 8.83 12.49 12.95
C GLY A 38 8.10 12.17 11.64
N LEU A 39 8.27 10.98 11.07
CA LEU A 39 7.66 10.64 9.79
C LEU A 39 6.19 10.27 9.99
N ALA A 40 5.29 11.02 9.35
CA ALA A 40 3.86 10.76 9.47
C ALA A 40 3.49 9.45 8.75
N LYS A 41 2.50 8.75 9.30
CA LYS A 41 1.93 7.52 8.74
C LYS A 41 0.47 7.73 8.39
N VAL A 42 0.10 7.36 7.18
CA VAL A 42 -1.27 7.28 6.71
C VAL A 42 -1.74 5.84 6.89
N ILE A 43 -2.69 5.62 7.80
CA ILE A 43 -3.23 4.30 8.12
C ILE A 43 -4.45 4.05 7.24
N LEU A 44 -4.41 2.97 6.48
CA LEU A 44 -5.52 2.53 5.65
C LEU A 44 -6.60 1.84 6.49
N LYS A 45 -7.85 1.94 6.04
CA LYS A 45 -8.94 1.11 6.57
C LYS A 45 -8.63 -0.36 6.38
N GLN A 46 -9.09 -1.19 7.33
CA GLN A 46 -8.92 -2.63 7.27
C GLN A 46 -9.41 -3.20 5.92
N GLY A 47 -8.60 -4.08 5.31
CA GLY A 47 -8.91 -4.70 4.02
C GLY A 47 -8.67 -3.82 2.77
N LYS A 48 -8.31 -2.54 2.92
CA LYS A 48 -8.02 -1.67 1.76
C LYS A 48 -6.58 -1.74 1.25
N ALA A 49 -5.65 -2.29 2.04
CA ALA A 49 -4.24 -2.38 1.68
C ALA A 49 -3.99 -3.14 0.36
N GLN A 50 -4.76 -4.21 0.11
CA GLN A 50 -4.57 -5.06 -1.07
C GLN A 50 -4.70 -4.29 -2.38
N LEU A 51 -5.66 -3.36 -2.47
CA LEU A 51 -5.86 -2.52 -3.65
C LEU A 51 -4.59 -1.76 -4.07
N PHE A 52 -3.80 -1.32 -3.08
CA PHE A 52 -2.57 -0.56 -3.32
C PHE A 52 -1.38 -1.48 -3.58
N LYS A 53 -1.33 -2.63 -2.90
CA LYS A 53 -0.33 -3.67 -3.18
C LYS A 53 -0.46 -4.23 -4.60
N ASP A 54 -1.69 -4.31 -5.12
CA ASP A 54 -1.99 -4.74 -6.49
C ASP A 54 -1.67 -3.65 -7.55
N GLY A 55 -1.09 -2.52 -7.13
CA GLY A 55 -0.53 -1.52 -8.03
C GLY A 55 -1.36 -0.25 -8.23
N SER A 56 -2.43 -0.02 -7.46
CA SER A 56 -3.09 1.29 -7.47
C SER A 56 -2.19 2.33 -6.79
N PRO A 57 -1.72 3.39 -7.47
CA PRO A 57 -0.76 4.31 -6.86
C PRO A 57 -1.44 5.44 -6.07
N MET A 58 -2.76 5.64 -6.23
CA MET A 58 -3.46 6.82 -5.70
C MET A 58 -4.31 6.46 -4.48
N VAL A 59 -3.81 6.73 -3.27
CA VAL A 59 -4.57 6.57 -2.03
C VAL A 59 -5.60 7.69 -1.94
N TYR A 60 -6.87 7.33 -2.05
CA TYR A 60 -7.99 8.27 -1.90
C TYR A 60 -8.43 8.43 -0.44
N SER A 61 -8.99 9.59 -0.09
CA SER A 61 -9.39 9.94 1.27
C SER A 61 -10.28 8.90 1.92
N GLY A 62 -11.23 8.31 1.17
CA GLY A 62 -12.12 7.27 1.64
C GLY A 62 -11.45 5.95 2.05
N ALA A 63 -10.20 5.70 1.62
CA ALA A 63 -9.40 4.54 2.03
C ALA A 63 -8.63 4.77 3.34
N ILE A 64 -8.51 6.01 3.79
CA ILE A 64 -7.76 6.38 5.00
C ILE A 64 -8.66 6.22 6.23
N ASP A 65 -8.14 5.55 7.24
CA ASP A 65 -8.74 5.48 8.58
C ASP A 65 -8.29 6.67 9.43
N ARG A 66 -6.97 6.83 9.59
CA ARG A 66 -6.37 7.89 10.38
C ARG A 66 -4.98 8.26 9.88
N ILE A 67 -4.48 9.42 10.31
CA ILE A 67 -3.10 9.85 10.07
C ILE A 67 -2.41 10.01 11.41
N ILE A 68 -1.27 9.34 11.59
CA ILE A 68 -0.43 9.41 12.78
C ILE A 68 0.77 10.30 12.46
N GLY A 69 0.88 11.44 13.14
CA GLY A 69 2.00 12.37 12.97
C GLY A 69 1.68 13.69 13.68
N ARG A 70 2.64 14.23 14.42
CA ARG A 70 2.51 15.54 15.07
C ARG A 70 3.76 16.37 14.77
N PRO A 71 3.64 17.50 14.04
CA PRO A 71 2.41 18.04 13.45
C PRO A 71 1.82 17.13 12.35
N PRO A 72 0.52 17.29 11.99
CA PRO A 72 -0.04 16.62 10.82
C PRO A 72 0.77 16.95 9.55
N PRO A 73 0.91 16.00 8.61
CA PRO A 73 1.66 16.25 7.38
C PRO A 73 1.00 17.34 6.54
N LYS A 74 1.81 18.10 5.84
CA LYS A 74 1.41 19.12 4.87
C LYS A 74 1.55 18.59 3.46
N THR A 75 0.91 19.25 2.51
CA THR A 75 1.06 18.92 1.09
C THR A 75 2.54 18.96 0.68
N GLY A 76 3.01 17.89 0.05
CA GLY A 76 4.40 17.69 -0.35
C GLY A 76 5.22 16.88 0.65
N ASP A 77 4.74 16.66 1.87
CA ASP A 77 5.46 15.86 2.86
C ASP A 77 5.52 14.39 2.45
N VAL A 78 6.66 13.76 2.75
CA VAL A 78 6.83 12.31 2.64
C VAL A 78 6.09 11.64 3.81
N VAL A 79 5.29 10.64 3.50
CA VAL A 79 4.55 9.85 4.47
C VAL A 79 4.73 8.36 4.21
N LEU A 80 4.68 7.57 5.28
CA LEU A 80 4.50 6.13 5.15
C LEU A 80 3.02 5.83 4.93
N VAL A 81 2.73 4.83 4.12
CA VAL A 81 1.39 4.26 4.01
C VAL A 81 1.42 2.90 4.69
N ALA A 82 0.50 2.67 5.61
CA ALA A 82 0.43 1.45 6.39
C ALA A 82 -0.97 0.81 6.32
N ASP A 83 -1.04 -0.50 6.48
CA ASP A 83 -2.32 -1.20 6.58
C ASP A 83 -3.02 -0.94 7.93
N GLY A 84 -4.19 -1.55 8.14
CA GLY A 84 -4.96 -1.38 9.37
C GLY A 84 -4.29 -1.91 10.64
N SER A 85 -3.22 -2.72 10.51
CA SER A 85 -2.36 -3.18 11.61
C SER A 85 -1.16 -2.26 11.87
N GLU A 86 -1.11 -1.11 11.21
CA GLU A 86 -0.01 -0.15 11.22
C GLU A 86 1.30 -0.68 10.64
N LYS A 87 1.27 -1.80 9.91
CA LYS A 87 2.43 -2.29 9.16
C LYS A 87 2.61 -1.44 7.89
N PRO A 88 3.77 -0.77 7.69
CA PRO A 88 4.05 -0.06 6.45
C PRO A 88 3.93 -1.00 5.23
N ILE A 89 3.37 -0.49 4.14
CA ILE A 89 3.29 -1.19 2.85
C ILE A 89 4.02 -0.45 1.74
N GLY A 90 4.37 0.81 1.98
CA GLY A 90 5.01 1.70 1.01
C GLY A 90 5.17 3.11 1.56
N TRP A 91 5.67 4.01 0.71
CA TRP A 91 5.80 5.43 1.01
C TRP A 91 5.28 6.28 -0.14
N GLY A 92 4.96 7.54 0.14
CA GLY A 92 4.45 8.45 -0.88
C GLY A 92 4.45 9.91 -0.45
N LEU A 93 3.96 10.76 -1.36
CA LEU A 93 3.80 12.20 -1.12
C LEU A 93 2.36 12.51 -0.73
N TYR A 94 2.20 13.20 0.39
CA TYR A 94 0.91 13.61 0.92
C TYR A 94 0.38 14.88 0.24
N ASN A 95 -0.95 14.99 0.10
CA ASN A 95 -1.64 16.17 -0.38
C ASN A 95 -2.94 16.36 0.41
N SER A 96 -2.99 17.41 1.24
CA SER A 96 -4.12 17.67 2.14
C SER A 96 -5.37 18.22 1.46
N VAL A 97 -5.25 18.70 0.21
CA VAL A 97 -6.36 19.35 -0.51
C VAL A 97 -6.92 18.48 -1.64
N SER A 98 -6.30 17.33 -1.91
CA SER A 98 -6.79 16.39 -2.92
C SER A 98 -7.60 15.27 -2.31
N MET A 99 -8.62 14.80 -3.03
CA MET A 99 -9.25 13.52 -2.74
C MET A 99 -8.27 12.34 -2.85
N PHE A 100 -7.21 12.46 -3.66
CA PHE A 100 -6.10 11.51 -3.71
C PHE A 100 -5.01 11.99 -2.74
N CYS A 101 -5.21 11.69 -1.46
CA CYS A 101 -4.41 12.21 -0.37
C CYS A 101 -2.95 11.73 -0.40
N VAL A 102 -2.63 10.57 -0.97
CA VAL A 102 -1.23 10.12 -1.13
C VAL A 102 -1.00 9.58 -2.53
N ARG A 103 0.12 10.01 -3.12
CA ARG A 103 0.70 9.38 -4.32
C ARG A 103 1.78 8.41 -3.88
N LEU A 104 1.52 7.12 -3.95
CA LEU A 104 2.51 6.08 -3.65
C LEU A 104 3.66 6.16 -4.64
N MET A 105 4.88 6.19 -4.12
CA MET A 105 6.11 6.26 -4.89
C MET A 105 6.80 4.90 -4.99
N GLN A 106 6.70 4.09 -3.93
CA GLN A 106 7.24 2.74 -3.90
C GLN A 106 6.52 1.89 -2.87
N LEU A 107 6.32 0.62 -3.20
CA LEU A 107 5.88 -0.39 -2.25
C LEU A 107 7.08 -1.08 -1.60
N GLU A 108 6.89 -1.60 -0.40
CA GLU A 108 7.92 -2.38 0.27
C GLU A 108 8.33 -3.63 -0.51
N GLU A 109 7.37 -4.24 -1.18
CA GLU A 109 7.55 -5.45 -1.98
C GLU A 109 8.40 -5.21 -3.25
N GLU A 110 8.65 -3.96 -3.65
CA GLU A 110 9.46 -3.60 -4.82
C GLU A 110 10.96 -3.49 -4.49
N LEU A 111 11.39 -3.70 -3.24
CA LEU A 111 12.79 -3.58 -2.80
C LEU A 111 13.68 -4.79 -3.13
N ILE A 112 13.32 -5.56 -4.15
CA ILE A 112 14.00 -6.81 -4.55
C ILE A 112 15.30 -6.51 -5.29
#